data_AF-A0A1G2SY20-F1
#
_entry.id   AF-A0A1G2SY20-F1
#
_cell.length_a   1.000
_cell.length_b   1.000
_cell.length_c   1.000
_cell.angle_alpha   90.00
_cell.angle_beta   90.00
_cell.angle_gamma   90.00
#
_symmetry.space_group_name_H-M   'P 1'
#
loop_
_entity.id
_entity.type
_entity.pdbx_description
1 polymer ?
#
loop_
_entity_poly.entity_id
_entity_poly.type
_entity_poly.pdbx_seq_one_letter_code
_entity_poly.pdbx_strand_id
1 'polypeptide(L)'
;MKFELKKYNRGTPKDYRNTTDDELINDLRDVANKLQKNSVTHGEYDQYGKFNSYIFSKRFGGWNNALGMTGLQINKNYDISEEDLFQNLEEVWIKLGKQPTYKEMQKPLSKYGPRPYERRFSTWQKALEKFVAYVNNEEDASLEEIKTLEFDPSTQHKTKRDINLQLRFIVMKRDNFKCKNCGRSPATDPSIVLHVDHIKAWANGGETILENLQTLCSKCNIGKSDLE
;
A
#
# COMPACT_ATOMS: atom_id res chain seq x y z
N MET A 1 -16.38 -45.18 17.56
CA MET A 1 -15.98 -43.84 18.04
C MET A 1 -17.22 -43.13 18.54
N LYS A 2 -17.20 -42.60 19.78
CA LYS A 2 -18.24 -41.71 20.27
C LYS A 2 -17.83 -40.28 19.95
N PHE A 3 -18.66 -39.55 19.22
CA PHE A 3 -18.47 -38.13 18.96
C PHE A 3 -19.20 -37.36 20.06
N GLU A 4 -18.48 -36.58 20.85
CA GLU A 4 -19.04 -35.72 21.89
C GLU A 4 -18.90 -34.24 21.49
N LEU A 5 -19.96 -33.46 21.72
CA LEU A 5 -19.94 -32.03 21.48
C LEU A 5 -19.14 -31.33 22.58
N LYS A 6 -18.09 -30.58 22.20
CA LYS A 6 -17.46 -29.63 23.10
C LYS A 6 -18.50 -28.57 23.52
N LYS A 7 -18.67 -28.38 24.83
CA LYS A 7 -19.50 -27.30 25.37
C LYS A 7 -18.74 -25.99 25.16
N TYR A 8 -19.24 -25.14 24.27
CA TYR A 8 -18.76 -23.78 24.10
C TYR A 8 -19.72 -22.82 24.81
N ASN A 9 -19.19 -21.79 25.47
CA ASN A 9 -20.00 -20.72 26.04
C ASN A 9 -20.70 -19.96 24.89
N ARG A 10 -22.03 -20.04 24.78
CA ARG A 10 -22.82 -19.40 23.70
C ARG A 10 -23.54 -18.11 24.15
N GLY A 11 -23.13 -17.54 25.28
CA GLY A 11 -23.79 -16.35 25.82
C GLY A 11 -23.68 -15.16 24.86
N THR A 12 -24.75 -14.39 24.81
CA THR A 12 -24.91 -13.16 24.05
C THR A 12 -24.61 -11.95 24.92
N PRO A 13 -24.39 -10.74 24.36
CA PRO A 13 -24.18 -9.54 25.17
C PRO A 13 -25.32 -9.24 26.16
N LYS A 14 -26.54 -9.76 25.92
CA LYS A 14 -27.66 -9.61 26.86
C LYS A 14 -27.46 -10.42 28.14
N ASP A 15 -26.71 -11.52 28.07
CA ASP A 15 -26.47 -12.43 29.19
C ASP A 15 -25.40 -11.89 30.17
N TYR A 16 -24.66 -10.85 29.76
CA TYR A 16 -23.54 -10.28 30.51
C TYR A 16 -23.73 -8.80 30.88
N ARG A 17 -24.98 -8.28 30.85
CA ARG A 17 -25.28 -6.85 31.05
C ARG A 17 -24.83 -6.29 32.40
N ASN A 18 -24.75 -7.14 33.42
CA ASN A 18 -24.36 -6.73 34.77
C ASN A 18 -22.89 -7.01 35.08
N THR A 19 -22.13 -7.55 34.12
CA THR A 19 -20.71 -7.89 34.30
C THR A 19 -19.86 -6.63 34.23
N THR A 20 -18.95 -6.45 35.18
CA THR A 20 -18.05 -5.26 35.21
C THR A 20 -16.81 -5.45 34.33
N ASP A 21 -16.13 -4.35 33.98
CA ASP A 21 -14.94 -4.41 33.11
C ASP A 21 -13.85 -5.22 33.82
N ASP A 22 -13.69 -4.97 35.11
CA ASP A 22 -12.75 -5.65 35.99
C ASP A 22 -13.03 -7.16 36.08
N GLU A 23 -14.29 -7.59 36.13
CA GLU A 23 -14.65 -9.01 36.14
C GLU A 23 -14.19 -9.73 34.86
N LEU A 24 -14.36 -9.09 33.69
CA LEU A 24 -13.92 -9.66 32.41
C LEU A 24 -12.39 -9.75 32.34
N ILE A 25 -11.69 -8.67 32.72
CA ILE A 25 -10.22 -8.62 32.69
C ILE A 25 -9.62 -9.62 33.69
N ASN A 26 -10.19 -9.75 34.88
CA ASN A 26 -9.72 -10.74 35.86
C ASN A 26 -9.94 -12.17 35.38
N ASP A 27 -11.08 -12.48 34.77
CA ASP A 27 -11.32 -13.84 34.23
C ASP A 27 -10.36 -14.17 33.07
N LEU A 28 -10.06 -13.21 32.19
CA LEU A 28 -9.07 -13.38 31.13
C LEU A 28 -7.67 -13.65 31.68
N ARG A 29 -7.29 -12.95 32.76
CA ARG A 29 -6.02 -13.18 33.47
C ARG A 29 -5.99 -14.56 34.13
N ASP A 30 -7.08 -14.99 34.75
CA ASP A 30 -7.20 -16.31 35.37
C ASP A 30 -7.05 -17.44 34.33
N VAL A 31 -7.66 -17.28 33.15
CA VAL A 31 -7.50 -18.24 32.05
C VAL A 31 -6.06 -18.32 31.57
N ALA A 32 -5.38 -17.18 31.42
CA ALA A 32 -3.97 -17.15 31.02
C ALA A 32 -3.06 -17.85 32.03
N ASN A 33 -3.27 -17.57 33.32
CA ASN A 33 -2.56 -18.20 34.43
C ASN A 33 -2.81 -19.72 34.45
N LYS A 34 -4.06 -20.15 34.23
CA LYS A 34 -4.44 -21.57 34.17
C LYS A 34 -3.77 -22.30 33.02
N LEU A 35 -3.61 -21.64 31.87
CA LEU A 35 -2.92 -22.19 30.71
C LEU A 35 -1.39 -22.08 30.80
N GLN A 36 -0.87 -21.36 31.81
CA GLN A 36 0.54 -21.02 31.94
C GLN A 36 1.10 -20.34 30.67
N LYS A 37 0.29 -19.46 30.08
CA LYS A 37 0.67 -18.71 28.86
C LYS A 37 0.70 -17.23 29.14
N ASN A 38 1.59 -16.55 28.42
CA ASN A 38 1.66 -15.09 28.39
C ASN A 38 0.71 -14.46 27.35
N SER A 39 -0.10 -15.26 26.65
CA SER A 39 -1.17 -14.81 25.74
C SER A 39 -2.25 -15.88 25.63
N VAL A 40 -3.48 -15.48 25.29
CA VAL A 40 -4.63 -16.38 25.16
C VAL A 40 -5.39 -16.06 23.87
N THR A 41 -5.69 -17.05 23.05
CA THR A 41 -6.54 -16.90 21.85
C THR A 41 -8.03 -16.97 22.18
N HIS A 42 -8.90 -16.46 21.30
CA HIS A 42 -10.35 -16.57 21.44
C HIS A 42 -10.82 -18.00 21.74
N GLY A 43 -10.33 -18.98 20.96
CA GLY A 43 -10.76 -20.37 21.08
C GLY A 43 -10.29 -21.03 22.38
N GLU A 44 -9.11 -20.65 22.89
CA GLU A 44 -8.63 -21.10 24.20
C GLU A 44 -9.48 -20.48 25.31
N TYR A 45 -9.75 -19.18 25.23
CA TYR A 45 -10.61 -18.53 26.21
C TYR A 45 -12.02 -19.10 26.21
N ASP A 46 -12.65 -19.31 25.05
CA ASP A 46 -14.00 -19.88 24.95
C ASP A 46 -14.10 -21.31 25.53
N GLN A 47 -12.97 -22.00 25.67
CA GLN A 47 -12.89 -23.33 26.27
C GLN A 47 -12.75 -23.30 27.80
N TYR A 48 -12.09 -22.28 28.37
CA TYR A 48 -11.73 -22.27 29.80
C TYR A 48 -12.28 -21.09 30.60
N GLY A 49 -12.71 -20.02 29.91
CA GLY A 49 -13.24 -18.79 30.49
C GLY A 49 -14.71 -18.92 30.88
N LYS A 50 -15.11 -18.07 31.83
CA LYS A 50 -16.49 -18.02 32.33
C LYS A 50 -17.42 -17.32 31.33
N PHE A 51 -16.88 -16.43 30.50
CA PHE A 51 -17.62 -15.63 29.54
C PHE A 51 -17.37 -16.09 28.09
N ASN A 52 -18.12 -15.53 27.14
CA ASN A 52 -17.86 -15.70 25.71
C ASN A 52 -16.85 -14.66 25.22
N SER A 53 -15.84 -15.08 24.45
CA SER A 53 -14.75 -14.22 23.94
C SER A 53 -15.24 -13.00 23.13
N TYR A 54 -16.43 -13.08 22.53
CA TYR A 54 -17.10 -11.98 21.83
C TYR A 54 -17.31 -10.75 22.71
N ILE A 55 -17.61 -10.91 24.01
CA ILE A 55 -17.89 -9.78 24.89
C ILE A 55 -16.67 -8.86 25.02
N PHE A 56 -15.46 -9.42 24.98
CA PHE A 56 -14.22 -8.67 25.06
C PHE A 56 -14.02 -7.77 23.86
N SER A 57 -14.28 -8.29 22.65
CA SER A 57 -14.22 -7.49 21.43
C SER A 57 -15.26 -6.36 21.45
N LYS A 58 -16.44 -6.60 22.02
CA LYS A 58 -17.49 -5.57 22.11
C LYS A 58 -17.24 -4.50 23.15
N ARG A 59 -16.64 -4.87 24.28
CA ARG A 59 -16.47 -3.95 25.41
C ARG A 59 -15.16 -3.17 25.37
N PHE A 60 -14.08 -3.82 24.94
CA PHE A 60 -12.73 -3.25 24.93
C PHE A 60 -12.28 -2.80 23.53
N GLY A 61 -13.18 -2.82 22.55
CA GLY A 61 -12.86 -2.44 21.17
C GLY A 61 -11.94 -3.44 20.44
N GLY A 62 -11.75 -4.65 20.99
CA GLY A 62 -10.96 -5.70 20.37
C GLY A 62 -10.34 -6.67 21.38
N TRP A 63 -10.05 -7.89 20.92
CA TRP A 63 -9.42 -8.93 21.74
C TRP A 63 -8.01 -8.55 22.21
N ASN A 64 -7.21 -7.93 21.34
CA ASN A 64 -5.86 -7.51 21.69
C ASN A 64 -5.85 -6.35 22.69
N ASN A 65 -6.85 -5.47 22.65
CA ASN A 65 -7.02 -4.43 23.67
C ASN A 65 -7.32 -5.06 25.03
N ALA A 66 -8.21 -6.06 25.07
CA ALA A 66 -8.49 -6.81 26.28
C ALA A 66 -7.24 -7.52 26.84
N LEU A 67 -6.43 -8.16 25.98
CA LEU A 67 -5.14 -8.74 26.38
C LEU A 67 -4.19 -7.66 26.93
N GLY A 68 -4.12 -6.50 26.28
CA GLY A 68 -3.31 -5.35 26.75
C GLY A 68 -3.70 -4.90 28.15
N MET A 69 -5.00 -4.79 28.45
CA MET A 69 -5.50 -4.42 29.79
C MET A 69 -5.13 -5.43 30.89
N THR A 70 -4.91 -6.70 30.53
CA THR A 70 -4.46 -7.72 31.49
C THR A 70 -2.95 -7.72 31.73
N GLY A 71 -2.17 -7.04 30.87
CA GLY A 71 -0.70 -7.16 30.82
C GLY A 71 -0.19 -8.38 30.06
N LEU A 72 -1.07 -9.13 29.38
CA LEU A 72 -0.69 -10.27 28.54
C LEU A 72 -0.11 -9.78 27.21
N GLN A 73 0.76 -10.59 26.60
CA GLN A 73 1.21 -10.36 25.23
C GLN A 73 0.01 -10.42 24.29
N ILE A 74 -0.13 -9.40 23.43
CA ILE A 74 -1.12 -9.42 22.36
C ILE A 74 -0.84 -10.60 21.43
N ASN A 75 -1.89 -11.28 20.96
CA ASN A 75 -1.72 -12.27 19.91
C ASN A 75 -1.26 -11.58 18.62
N LYS A 76 -0.69 -12.35 17.66
CA LYS A 76 -0.38 -11.84 16.32
C LYS A 76 -1.55 -11.02 15.82
N ASN A 77 -1.34 -9.71 15.75
CA ASN A 77 -2.41 -8.76 15.58
C ASN A 77 -3.00 -8.92 14.18
N TYR A 78 -4.21 -9.48 14.10
CA TYR A 78 -4.98 -9.47 12.86
C TYR A 78 -5.64 -8.10 12.63
N ASP A 79 -5.69 -7.26 13.66
CA ASP A 79 -6.25 -5.92 13.65
C ASP A 79 -5.13 -4.88 13.52
N ILE A 80 -4.48 -4.88 12.35
CA ILE A 80 -3.46 -3.88 12.00
C ILE A 80 -4.19 -2.53 11.90
N SER A 81 -3.75 -1.54 12.67
CA SER A 81 -4.40 -0.23 12.71
C SER A 81 -4.29 0.49 11.36
N GLU A 82 -5.11 1.51 11.15
CA GLU A 82 -5.04 2.34 9.94
C GLU A 82 -3.69 3.05 9.84
N GLU A 83 -3.22 3.59 10.97
CA GLU A 83 -1.94 4.28 11.13
C GLU A 83 -0.78 3.34 10.83
N ASP A 84 -0.79 2.11 11.35
CA ASP A 84 0.24 1.10 11.06
C ASP A 84 0.29 0.72 9.56
N LEU A 85 -0.88 0.64 8.91
CA LEU A 85 -0.97 0.37 7.48
C LEU A 85 -0.41 1.55 6.67
N PHE A 86 -0.76 2.78 7.03
CA PHE A 86 -0.26 3.98 6.38
C PHE A 86 1.23 4.18 6.60
N GLN A 87 1.75 4.01 7.81
CA GLN A 87 3.19 4.07 8.08
C GLN A 87 3.97 3.05 7.25
N ASN A 88 3.49 1.80 7.18
CA ASN A 88 4.12 0.79 6.32
C ASN A 88 4.03 1.16 4.83
N LEU A 89 2.92 1.77 4.39
CA LEU A 89 2.75 2.17 2.99
C LEU A 89 3.67 3.33 2.62
N GLU A 90 3.79 4.32 3.51
CA GLU A 90 4.70 5.46 3.41
C GLU A 90 6.16 4.99 3.31
N GLU A 91 6.60 4.12 4.23
CA GLU A 91 7.96 3.57 4.21
C GLU A 91 8.27 2.88 2.87
N VAL A 92 7.34 2.06 2.37
CA VAL A 92 7.50 1.37 1.08
C VAL A 92 7.55 2.39 -0.06
N TRP A 93 6.70 3.41 -0.03
CA TRP A 93 6.64 4.46 -1.04
C TRP A 93 7.95 5.27 -1.11
N ILE A 94 8.50 5.67 0.05
CA ILE A 94 9.79 6.35 0.18
C ILE A 94 10.92 5.46 -0.36
N LYS A 95 10.97 4.19 0.06
CA LYS A 95 11.99 3.22 -0.39
C LYS A 95 11.97 3.00 -1.90
N LEU A 96 10.78 3.02 -2.51
CA LEU A 96 10.62 2.87 -3.96
C LEU A 96 10.81 4.18 -4.73
N GLY A 97 10.68 5.34 -4.08
CA GLY A 97 10.60 6.66 -4.72
C GLY A 97 9.40 6.79 -5.68
N LYS A 98 8.40 5.91 -5.54
CA LYS A 98 7.19 5.87 -6.37
C LYS A 98 6.06 5.15 -5.65
N GLN A 99 4.85 5.37 -6.12
CA GLN A 99 3.67 4.62 -5.70
C GLN A 99 3.91 3.11 -5.79
N PRO A 100 3.77 2.36 -4.68
CA PRO A 100 3.85 0.91 -4.70
C PRO A 100 2.66 0.32 -5.45
N THR A 101 2.95 -0.68 -6.25
CA THR A 101 1.93 -1.54 -6.86
C THR A 101 1.52 -2.65 -5.90
N TYR A 102 0.36 -3.25 -6.16
CA TYR A 102 -0.14 -4.39 -5.38
C TYR A 102 0.90 -5.52 -5.19
N LYS A 103 1.68 -5.81 -6.24
CA LYS A 103 2.71 -6.87 -6.23
C LYS A 103 3.98 -6.49 -5.47
N GLU A 104 4.21 -5.19 -5.25
CA GLU A 104 5.39 -4.68 -4.52
C GLU A 104 5.16 -4.66 -3.00
N MET A 105 3.90 -4.74 -2.55
CA MET A 105 3.53 -4.82 -1.12
C MET A 105 3.77 -6.20 -0.53
N GLN A 106 5.02 -6.66 -0.58
CA GLN A 106 5.44 -7.95 -0.06
C GLN A 106 6.84 -7.86 0.55
N LYS A 107 7.19 -8.86 1.35
CA LYS A 107 8.55 -8.97 1.89
C LYS A 107 9.57 -9.12 0.75
N PRO A 108 10.78 -8.52 0.87
CA PRO A 108 11.30 -7.82 2.03
C PRO A 108 10.92 -6.33 2.13
N LEU A 109 10.31 -5.76 1.08
CA LEU A 109 10.04 -4.32 0.99
C LEU A 109 8.98 -3.86 2.00
N SER A 110 7.92 -4.66 2.16
CA SER A 110 6.77 -4.35 3.00
C SER A 110 6.62 -5.32 4.17
N LYS A 111 6.28 -4.81 5.36
CA LYS A 111 5.94 -5.61 6.55
C LYS A 111 4.61 -6.34 6.37
N TYR A 112 3.66 -5.70 5.70
CA TYR A 112 2.31 -6.23 5.46
C TYR A 112 2.07 -6.53 3.98
N GLY A 113 1.28 -7.57 3.70
CA GLY A 113 0.78 -7.83 2.36
C GLY A 113 -0.25 -6.79 1.91
N PRO A 114 -0.76 -6.86 0.67
CA PRO A 114 -1.79 -5.95 0.20
C PRO A 114 -3.20 -6.25 0.77
N ARG A 115 -3.46 -7.49 1.20
CA ARG A 115 -4.79 -7.91 1.71
C ARG A 115 -5.26 -7.16 2.98
N PRO A 116 -4.40 -6.89 3.98
CA PRO A 116 -4.76 -6.01 5.10
C PRO A 116 -5.35 -4.66 4.68
N TYR A 117 -4.76 -4.02 3.66
CA TYR A 117 -5.25 -2.75 3.12
C TYR A 117 -6.64 -2.91 2.48
N GLU A 118 -6.86 -3.94 1.66
CA GLU A 118 -8.16 -4.21 1.06
C GLU A 118 -9.24 -4.48 2.10
N ARG A 119 -8.92 -5.24 3.15
CA ARG A 119 -9.87 -5.54 4.23
C ARG A 119 -10.31 -4.29 4.98
N ARG A 120 -9.42 -3.31 5.16
CA ARG A 120 -9.71 -2.06 5.87
C ARG A 120 -10.41 -1.03 4.97
N PHE A 121 -9.90 -0.84 3.75
CA PHE A 121 -10.30 0.25 2.85
C PHE A 121 -11.13 -0.20 1.64
N SER A 122 -11.64 -1.43 1.66
CA SER A 122 -12.38 -2.11 0.57
C SER A 122 -11.54 -2.54 -0.62
N THR A 123 -10.80 -1.63 -1.26
CA THR A 123 -9.96 -1.94 -2.43
C THR A 123 -8.56 -1.35 -2.27
N TRP A 124 -7.57 -1.92 -2.95
CA TRP A 124 -6.21 -1.39 -2.94
C TRP A 124 -6.14 0.07 -3.41
N GLN A 125 -6.90 0.44 -4.45
CA GLN A 125 -6.97 1.82 -4.92
C GLN A 125 -7.56 2.75 -3.85
N LYS A 126 -8.64 2.35 -3.17
CA LYS A 126 -9.23 3.13 -2.07
C LYS A 126 -8.28 3.27 -0.88
N ALA A 127 -7.44 2.26 -0.61
CA ALA A 127 -6.40 2.35 0.41
C ALA A 127 -5.38 3.46 0.07
N LEU A 128 -4.96 3.56 -1.20
CA LEU A 128 -4.05 4.60 -1.68
C LEU A 128 -4.70 5.99 -1.62
N GLU A 129 -5.97 6.11 -2.05
CA GLU A 129 -6.73 7.36 -1.95
C GLU A 129 -6.86 7.85 -0.50
N LYS A 130 -7.16 6.94 0.42
CA LYS A 130 -7.25 7.23 1.86
C LYS A 130 -5.90 7.62 2.45
N PHE A 131 -4.83 6.93 2.07
CA PHE A 131 -3.46 7.27 2.48
C PHE A 131 -3.05 8.68 2.01
N VAL A 132 -3.29 9.02 0.74
CA VAL A 132 -2.97 10.37 0.22
C VAL A 132 -3.79 11.43 0.94
N ALA A 133 -5.08 11.18 1.18
CA ALA A 133 -5.92 12.09 1.95
C ALA A 133 -5.45 12.22 3.41
N TYR A 134 -4.91 11.17 4.02
CA TYR A 134 -4.36 11.19 5.37
C TYR A 134 -3.09 12.05 5.44
N VAL A 135 -2.10 11.78 4.58
CA VAL A 135 -0.82 12.53 4.54
C VAL A 135 -1.05 14.01 4.21
N ASN A 136 -1.89 14.30 3.22
CA ASN A 136 -2.17 15.69 2.84
C ASN A 136 -3.02 16.45 3.88
N ASN A 137 -3.77 15.75 4.76
CA ASN A 137 -4.45 16.38 5.89
C ASN A 137 -3.51 16.58 7.09
N GLU A 138 -2.47 15.75 7.27
CA GLU A 138 -1.41 15.98 8.27
C GLU A 138 -0.49 17.16 7.89
N GLU A 139 -0.36 17.48 6.60
CA GLU A 139 0.37 18.66 6.13
C GLU A 139 -0.28 19.97 6.60
N ASP A 140 -1.61 20.07 6.75
CA ASP A 140 -2.27 21.29 7.27
C ASP A 140 -1.87 21.63 8.72
N ALA A 141 -1.30 20.69 9.48
CA ALA A 141 -0.77 20.92 10.83
C ALA A 141 0.74 21.27 10.88
N SER A 142 1.48 21.05 9.80
CA SER A 142 2.95 21.21 9.74
C SER A 142 3.44 22.24 8.71
N LEU A 143 2.54 22.82 7.92
CA LEU A 143 2.83 23.80 6.86
C LEU A 143 3.28 25.20 7.36
N GLU A 144 3.25 25.49 8.67
CA GLU A 144 3.76 26.76 9.20
C GLU A 144 5.30 26.78 9.31
N GLU A 145 6.00 25.63 9.34
CA GLU A 145 7.45 25.59 9.58
C GLU A 145 8.32 25.37 8.32
N ILE A 146 7.76 24.96 7.18
CA ILE A 146 8.52 24.69 5.94
C ILE A 146 8.47 25.88 4.95
N LYS A 147 8.42 27.11 5.46
CA LYS A 147 8.37 28.33 4.60
C LYS A 147 9.73 28.97 4.31
N THR A 148 10.85 28.40 4.74
CA THR A 148 12.16 29.04 4.57
C THR A 148 13.28 28.09 4.16
N LEU A 149 13.22 27.52 2.96
CA LEU A 149 14.42 27.21 2.19
C LEU A 149 14.12 27.44 0.70
N GLU A 150 14.78 28.43 0.11
CA GLU A 150 14.75 28.69 -1.33
C GLU A 150 15.33 27.45 -2.06
N PHE A 151 14.51 26.78 -2.87
CA PHE A 151 14.96 25.65 -3.69
C PHE A 151 15.02 26.09 -5.17
N ASP A 152 16.22 26.04 -5.74
CA ASP A 152 16.49 26.32 -7.16
C ASP A 152 15.67 25.34 -8.04
N PRO A 153 14.75 25.83 -8.91
CA PRO A 153 13.81 24.99 -9.65
C PRO A 153 14.42 24.14 -10.78
N SER A 154 15.74 24.14 -10.98
CA SER A 154 16.31 23.77 -12.28
C SER A 154 16.57 22.28 -12.55
N THR A 155 16.40 21.34 -11.60
CA THR A 155 16.86 19.94 -11.84
C THR A 155 15.99 18.79 -11.32
N GLN A 156 14.67 18.96 -11.19
CA GLN A 156 13.79 17.82 -10.95
C GLN A 156 12.90 17.50 -12.15
N HIS A 157 13.29 16.46 -12.89
CA HIS A 157 12.42 15.81 -13.85
C HIS A 157 11.23 15.19 -13.13
N LYS A 158 10.01 15.53 -13.57
CA LYS A 158 8.76 14.97 -13.06
C LYS A 158 8.54 13.54 -13.54
N THR A 159 9.21 13.13 -14.61
CA THR A 159 9.09 11.83 -15.24
C THR A 159 10.43 11.10 -15.36
N LYS A 160 10.37 9.76 -15.33
CA LYS A 160 11.54 8.92 -15.56
C LYS A 160 12.01 9.04 -17.01
N ARG A 161 13.32 8.95 -17.23
CA ARG A 161 13.91 8.93 -18.59
C ARG A 161 13.40 7.77 -19.45
N ASP A 162 13.19 6.60 -18.85
CA ASP A 162 12.78 5.40 -19.57
C ASP A 162 11.35 5.46 -20.08
N ILE A 163 11.19 5.31 -21.39
CA ILE A 163 9.89 5.31 -22.06
C ILE A 163 9.29 3.90 -21.97
N ASN A 164 8.22 3.75 -21.19
CA ASN A 164 7.53 2.46 -21.03
C ASN A 164 6.89 1.97 -22.36
N LEU A 165 6.67 0.66 -22.49
CA LEU A 165 6.18 0.03 -23.72
C LEU A 165 4.81 0.56 -24.18
N GLN A 166 3.93 0.86 -23.24
CA GLN A 166 2.59 1.39 -23.54
C GLN A 166 2.69 2.78 -24.17
N LEU A 167 3.50 3.67 -23.60
CA LEU A 167 3.74 5.01 -24.10
C LEU A 167 4.45 4.98 -25.46
N ARG A 168 5.43 4.07 -25.65
CA ARG A 168 6.05 3.84 -26.97
C ARG A 168 5.00 3.48 -28.02
N PHE A 169 4.09 2.56 -27.71
CA PHE A 169 3.02 2.16 -28.63
C PHE A 169 2.06 3.31 -28.92
N ILE A 170 1.67 4.10 -27.91
CA ILE A 170 0.79 5.27 -28.07
C ILE A 170 1.45 6.31 -28.99
N VAL A 171 2.74 6.62 -28.78
CA VAL A 171 3.49 7.56 -29.62
C VAL A 171 3.58 7.04 -31.06
N MET A 172 3.94 5.78 -31.26
CA MET A 172 4.00 5.18 -32.61
C MET A 172 2.63 5.18 -33.30
N LYS A 173 1.55 4.89 -32.56
CA LYS A 173 0.18 4.94 -33.08
C LYS A 173 -0.22 6.36 -33.48
N ARG A 174 0.07 7.36 -32.64
CA ARG A 174 -0.15 8.80 -32.95
C ARG A 174 0.58 9.21 -34.22
N ASP A 175 1.80 8.69 -34.40
CA ASP A 175 2.65 8.99 -35.54
C ASP A 175 2.37 8.09 -36.76
N ASN A 176 1.25 7.35 -36.75
CA ASN A 176 0.81 6.42 -37.79
C ASN A 176 1.87 5.37 -38.18
N PHE A 177 2.72 4.97 -37.23
CA PHE A 177 3.88 4.09 -37.44
C PHE A 177 4.78 4.58 -38.58
N LYS A 178 4.99 5.89 -38.65
CA LYS A 178 5.90 6.53 -39.60
C LYS A 178 6.90 7.41 -38.85
N CYS A 179 8.10 7.53 -39.39
CA CYS A 179 9.06 8.50 -38.90
C CYS A 179 8.52 9.92 -39.10
N LYS A 180 8.50 10.73 -38.04
CA LYS A 180 8.03 12.12 -38.08
C LYS A 180 8.94 13.06 -38.87
N ASN A 181 10.22 12.72 -39.02
CA ASN A 181 11.18 13.53 -39.76
C ASN A 181 11.19 13.22 -41.27
N CYS A 182 11.22 11.93 -41.66
CA CYS A 182 11.37 11.53 -43.06
C CYS A 182 10.16 10.79 -43.67
N GLY A 183 9.11 10.53 -42.89
CA GLY A 183 7.87 9.89 -43.35
C GLY A 183 7.95 8.38 -43.62
N ARG A 184 9.15 7.77 -43.55
CA ARG A 184 9.37 6.34 -43.81
C ARG A 184 8.68 5.43 -42.78
N SER A 185 8.21 4.27 -43.21
CA SER A 185 7.47 3.31 -42.38
C SER A 185 7.88 1.86 -42.64
N PRO A 186 7.91 0.99 -41.62
CA PRO A 186 8.06 -0.45 -41.80
C PRO A 186 7.03 -1.07 -42.76
N ALA A 187 5.85 -0.44 -42.90
CA ALA A 187 4.81 -0.89 -43.81
C ALA A 187 5.19 -0.73 -45.30
N THR A 188 6.05 0.24 -45.63
CA THR A 188 6.52 0.48 -47.00
C THR A 188 7.84 -0.22 -47.29
N ASP A 189 8.69 -0.38 -46.28
CA ASP A 189 9.97 -1.08 -46.38
C ASP A 189 10.25 -1.78 -45.03
N PRO A 190 10.17 -3.13 -44.99
CA PRO A 190 10.36 -3.91 -43.78
C PRO A 190 11.73 -3.75 -43.10
N SER A 191 12.74 -3.21 -43.79
CA SER A 191 14.08 -2.99 -43.21
C SER A 191 14.14 -1.78 -42.27
N ILE A 192 13.09 -0.95 -42.25
CA ILE A 192 13.05 0.25 -41.41
C ILE A 192 12.71 -0.13 -39.97
N VAL A 193 13.61 0.21 -39.05
CA VAL A 193 13.36 0.14 -37.60
C VAL A 193 13.03 1.54 -37.07
N LEU A 194 11.88 1.64 -36.39
CA LEU A 194 11.40 2.85 -35.72
C LEU A 194 11.77 2.83 -34.24
N HIS A 195 12.18 3.98 -33.72
CA HIS A 195 12.47 4.26 -32.33
C HIS A 195 11.59 5.40 -31.84
N VAL A 196 11.39 5.48 -30.54
CA VAL A 196 10.73 6.62 -29.89
C VAL A 196 11.78 7.38 -29.11
N ASP A 197 11.91 8.66 -29.38
CA ASP A 197 12.91 9.55 -28.78
C ASP A 197 12.26 10.85 -28.30
N HIS A 198 12.92 11.55 -27.38
CA HIS A 198 12.46 12.84 -26.87
C HIS A 198 12.63 13.94 -27.92
N ILE A 199 11.71 14.90 -28.00
CA ILE A 199 11.86 16.08 -28.88
C ILE A 199 12.91 17.02 -28.26
N LYS A 200 12.70 17.39 -27.00
CA LYS A 200 13.70 18.03 -26.14
C LYS A 200 14.39 16.94 -25.32
N ALA A 201 15.70 16.77 -25.47
CA ALA A 201 16.47 15.78 -24.72
C ALA A 201 16.11 15.79 -23.23
N TRP A 202 16.01 14.59 -22.64
CA TRP A 202 15.75 14.46 -21.21
C TRP A 202 16.82 15.21 -20.40
N ALA A 203 18.10 15.05 -20.72
CA ALA A 203 19.19 15.77 -20.05
C ALA A 203 19.06 17.32 -20.06
N ASN A 204 18.33 17.89 -21.02
CA ASN A 204 18.13 19.33 -21.15
C ASN A 204 16.80 19.80 -20.52
N GLY A 205 16.20 19.02 -19.62
CA GLY A 205 14.92 19.36 -19.01
C GLY A 205 13.71 18.97 -19.87
N GLY A 206 13.84 17.94 -20.70
CA GLY A 206 12.72 17.34 -21.43
C GLY A 206 12.02 16.25 -20.62
N GLU A 207 10.69 16.30 -20.53
CA GLU A 207 9.91 15.27 -19.83
C GLU A 207 9.54 14.10 -20.76
N THR A 208 9.41 12.90 -20.22
CA THR A 208 8.90 11.70 -20.88
C THR A 208 7.38 11.71 -20.92
N ILE A 209 6.83 12.66 -21.65
CA ILE A 209 5.39 12.84 -21.89
C ILE A 209 5.09 12.72 -23.38
N LEU A 210 3.84 12.40 -23.72
CA LEU A 210 3.42 12.15 -25.10
C LEU A 210 3.81 13.30 -26.05
N GLU A 211 3.69 14.54 -25.57
CA GLU A 211 3.94 15.78 -26.31
C GLU A 211 5.43 15.96 -26.62
N ASN A 212 6.31 15.48 -25.75
CA ASN A 212 7.76 15.59 -25.89
C ASN A 212 8.38 14.30 -26.45
N LEU A 213 7.59 13.34 -26.93
CA LEU A 213 8.08 12.12 -27.57
C LEU A 213 7.69 12.09 -29.05
N GLN A 214 8.55 11.52 -29.88
CA GLN A 214 8.33 11.38 -31.32
C GLN A 214 8.89 10.06 -31.86
N THR A 215 8.27 9.55 -32.92
CA THR A 215 8.72 8.36 -33.64
C THR A 215 9.74 8.72 -34.72
N LEU A 216 10.96 8.18 -34.65
CA LEU A 216 12.04 8.40 -35.61
C LEU A 216 12.52 7.06 -36.20
N CYS A 217 12.90 7.03 -37.49
CA CYS A 217 13.62 5.87 -38.02
C CYS A 217 15.06 5.89 -37.52
N SER A 218 15.73 4.73 -37.53
CA SER A 218 17.12 4.60 -37.04
C SER A 218 18.07 5.66 -37.61
N LYS A 219 17.96 5.98 -38.92
CA LYS A 219 18.79 7.02 -39.56
C LYS A 219 18.53 8.43 -38.99
N CYS A 220 17.26 8.82 -38.85
CA CYS A 220 16.90 10.13 -38.31
C CYS A 220 17.17 10.22 -36.80
N ASN A 221 17.05 9.10 -36.08
CA ASN A 221 17.36 9.04 -34.66
C ASN A 221 18.84 9.29 -34.39
N ILE A 222 19.73 8.61 -35.14
CA ILE A 222 21.18 8.81 -35.06
C ILE A 222 21.53 10.27 -35.41
N GLY A 223 21.00 10.79 -36.52
CA GLY A 223 21.27 12.17 -36.93
C GLY A 223 20.77 13.24 -35.96
N LYS A 224 19.78 12.92 -35.10
CA LYS A 224 19.35 13.81 -34.03
C LYS A 224 20.33 13.79 -32.86
N SER A 225 20.88 12.63 -32.51
CA SER A 225 21.89 12.50 -31.46
C SER A 225 23.19 13.26 -31.75
N ASP A 226 23.50 13.53 -33.02
CA ASP A 226 24.68 14.30 -33.42
C ASP A 226 24.53 15.83 -33.25
N LEU A 227 23.33 16.32 -32.95
CA LEU A 227 23.00 17.75 -32.86
C LEU A 227 22.74 18.23 -31.41
N GLU A 228 22.65 17.31 -30.44
CA GLU A 228 22.35 17.59 -29.03
C GLU A 228 23.55 17.38 -28.10
#